data_AF-A0A4Q1C603-F1
#
_entry.id   AF-A0A4Q1C603-F1
#
_cell.length_a   1.000
_cell.length_b   1.000
_cell.length_c   1.000
_cell.angle_alpha   90.00
_cell.angle_beta   90.00
_cell.angle_gamma   90.00
#
_symmetry.space_group_name_H-M   'P 1'
#
loop_
_entity.id
_entity.type
_entity.pdbx_description
1 polymer ?
#
loop_
_entity_poly.entity_id
_entity_poly.type
_entity_poly.pdbx_seq_one_letter_code
_entity_poly.pdbx_strand_id
1 'polypeptide(L)'
;MICFSASAAVLLARLEAYLIADEVELRDETAEWANWLVWGGATPVLTLPAGAQIFVSRRAGSPAQEIIVPVAHASEVAAQLSAAAGAADRNTAELARLRAALPAVPTDIGPRDLPAEGALDEVAISFTKGCYLGQEVIARLKNLGQVRRALHLIEGDGAPPAPGTALFQGERKAGEVRSGATEGGQFLAMAMLSLVHLDPAAPLGLAPHGRGIKILRRV
;
A
#
# COMPACT_ATOMS: atom_id res chain seq x y z
N MET A 1 -9.14 15.40 0.00
CA MET A 1 -8.34 14.20 0.35
C MET A 1 -8.66 13.11 -0.65
N ILE A 2 -7.69 12.28 -1.06
CA ILE A 2 -7.91 11.16 -1.97
C ILE A 2 -7.53 9.85 -1.26
N CYS A 3 -8.43 8.86 -1.28
CA CYS A 3 -8.18 7.54 -0.70
C CYS A 3 -8.73 6.45 -1.61
N PHE A 4 -7.91 5.43 -1.87
CA PHE A 4 -8.28 4.29 -2.73
C PHE A 4 -8.68 3.04 -1.95
N SER A 5 -8.44 3.04 -0.64
CA SER A 5 -8.58 1.85 0.21
C SER A 5 -9.72 1.96 1.22
N ALA A 6 -10.31 3.14 1.38
CA ALA A 6 -11.46 3.36 2.25
C ALA A 6 -12.51 4.21 1.53
N SER A 7 -13.78 3.97 1.83
CA SER A 7 -14.87 4.80 1.34
C SER A 7 -14.88 6.16 2.03
N ALA A 8 -15.46 7.16 1.37
CA ALA A 8 -15.65 8.48 1.95
C ALA A 8 -16.40 8.41 3.29
N ALA A 9 -17.45 7.58 3.40
CA ALA A 9 -18.21 7.38 4.64
C ALA A 9 -17.32 6.94 5.83
N VAL A 10 -16.40 6.00 5.60
CA VAL A 10 -15.47 5.53 6.64
C VAL A 10 -14.52 6.65 7.07
N LEU A 11 -14.04 7.45 6.11
CA LEU A 11 -13.11 8.54 6.38
C LEU A 11 -13.79 9.71 7.08
N LEU A 12 -14.99 10.10 6.65
CA LEU A 12 -15.79 11.16 7.27
C LEU A 12 -16.05 10.84 8.74
N ALA A 13 -16.63 9.67 9.03
CA ALA A 13 -16.89 9.25 10.41
C ALA A 13 -15.62 9.24 11.28
N ARG A 14 -14.47 8.89 10.69
CA ARG A 14 -13.19 8.90 11.40
C ARG A 14 -12.66 10.31 11.64
N LEU A 15 -12.74 11.20 10.65
CA LEU A 15 -12.25 12.57 10.76
C LEU A 15 -13.13 13.42 11.67
N GLU A 16 -14.45 13.28 11.58
CA GLU A 16 -15.42 13.98 12.43
C GLU A 16 -15.15 13.72 13.92
N ALA A 17 -14.79 12.48 14.29
CA ALA A 17 -14.43 12.14 15.66
C ALA A 17 -13.19 12.89 16.20
N TYR A 18 -12.41 13.56 15.34
CA TYR A 18 -11.26 14.37 15.70
C TYR A 18 -11.45 15.87 15.47
N LEU A 19 -12.61 16.30 14.94
CA LEU A 19 -12.97 17.71 14.86
C LEU A 19 -13.54 18.14 16.21
N ILE A 20 -12.72 18.84 17.01
CA ILE A 20 -13.12 19.28 18.35
C ILE A 20 -13.43 20.78 18.36
N ALA A 21 -12.44 21.61 18.04
CA ALA A 21 -12.55 23.07 18.09
C ALA A 21 -12.20 23.74 16.76
N ASP A 22 -11.87 22.94 15.74
CA ASP A 22 -11.45 23.45 14.44
C ASP A 22 -12.67 23.81 13.58
N GLU A 23 -12.62 24.96 12.93
CA GLU A 23 -13.62 25.36 11.93
C GLU A 23 -13.29 24.68 10.59
N VAL A 24 -13.74 23.43 10.45
CA VAL A 24 -13.53 22.61 9.24
C VAL A 24 -14.86 22.03 8.79
N GLU A 25 -15.16 22.18 7.50
CA GLU A 25 -16.25 21.49 6.84
C GLU A 25 -15.69 20.27 6.09
N LEU A 26 -16.33 19.11 6.29
CA LEU A 26 -15.99 17.89 5.57
C LEU A 26 -17.11 17.56 4.59
N ARG A 27 -16.75 17.35 3.33
CA ARG A 27 -17.68 16.98 2.26
C ARG A 27 -17.18 15.76 1.50
N ASP A 28 -18.10 14.86 1.19
CA ASP A 28 -17.86 13.81 0.21
C ASP A 28 -18.03 14.38 -1.21
N GLU A 29 -16.94 14.46 -1.95
CA GLU A 29 -16.94 14.84 -3.37
C GLU A 29 -16.65 13.66 -4.29
N THR A 30 -16.68 12.42 -3.79
CA THR A 30 -16.25 11.24 -4.57
C THR A 30 -16.97 11.12 -5.92
N ALA A 31 -18.25 11.47 -6.00
CA ALA A 31 -19.04 11.41 -7.23
C ALA A 31 -18.74 12.53 -8.23
N GLU A 32 -18.08 13.60 -7.79
CA GLU A 32 -17.78 14.79 -8.62
C GLU A 32 -16.48 14.63 -9.40
N TRP A 33 -15.67 13.63 -9.04
CA TRP A 33 -14.33 13.42 -9.57
C TRP A 33 -14.17 12.04 -10.20
N ALA A 34 -13.45 11.99 -11.31
CA ALA A 34 -12.89 10.76 -11.87
C ALA A 34 -11.38 10.76 -11.69
N ASN A 35 -10.78 9.58 -11.54
CA ASN A 35 -9.36 9.45 -11.27
C ASN A 35 -8.70 8.33 -12.10
N TRP A 36 -7.40 8.50 -12.36
CA TRP A 36 -6.53 7.47 -12.95
C TRP A 36 -5.17 7.46 -12.28
N LEU A 37 -4.58 6.27 -12.18
CA LEU A 37 -3.17 6.08 -11.87
C LEU A 37 -2.45 5.70 -13.15
N VAL A 38 -1.44 6.47 -13.53
CA VAL A 38 -0.58 6.18 -14.68
C VAL A 38 0.83 5.93 -14.17
N TRP A 39 1.48 4.84 -14.61
CA TRP A 39 2.85 4.49 -14.23
C TRP A 39 3.63 3.95 -15.43
N GLY A 40 4.96 3.86 -15.31
CA GLY A 40 5.82 3.31 -16.37
C GLY A 40 6.78 4.33 -17.02
N GLY A 41 7.01 5.47 -16.38
CA GLY A 41 8.10 6.40 -16.75
C GLY A 41 7.76 7.40 -17.86
N ALA A 42 6.97 7.02 -18.86
CA ALA A 42 6.46 7.96 -19.85
C ALA A 42 5.22 8.67 -19.31
N THR A 43 5.29 10.00 -19.14
CA THR A 43 4.11 10.81 -18.82
C THR A 43 3.33 11.05 -20.10
N PRO A 44 2.07 10.61 -20.21
CA PRO A 44 1.26 10.88 -21.39
C PRO A 44 1.07 12.39 -21.54
N VAL A 45 1.17 12.90 -22.76
CA VAL A 45 0.83 14.29 -23.07
C VAL A 45 -0.69 14.37 -23.16
N LEU A 46 -1.30 15.05 -22.19
CA LEU A 46 -2.75 15.19 -22.07
C LEU A 46 -3.16 16.65 -22.23
N THR A 47 -4.26 16.86 -22.95
CA THR A 47 -5.01 18.12 -22.89
C THR A 47 -5.94 18.03 -21.69
N LEU A 48 -5.60 18.75 -20.62
CA LEU A 48 -6.35 18.71 -19.37
C LEU A 48 -7.46 19.77 -19.33
N PRO A 49 -8.68 19.40 -18.92
CA PRO A 49 -9.77 20.35 -18.75
C PRO A 49 -9.55 21.26 -17.53
N ALA A 50 -10.33 22.34 -17.45
CA ALA A 50 -10.36 23.19 -16.26
C ALA A 50 -10.72 22.36 -15.01
N GLY A 51 -10.00 22.60 -13.90
CA GLY A 51 -10.19 21.88 -12.65
C GLY A 51 -9.46 20.54 -12.54
N ALA A 52 -8.81 20.06 -13.61
CA ALA A 52 -7.95 18.88 -13.53
C ALA A 52 -6.74 19.11 -12.61
N GLN A 53 -6.34 18.07 -11.88
CA GLN A 53 -5.15 18.09 -11.03
C GLN A 53 -4.32 16.83 -11.26
N ILE A 54 -3.00 16.99 -11.21
CA ILE A 54 -2.02 15.90 -11.34
C ILE A 54 -1.12 15.91 -10.11
N PHE A 55 -0.93 14.73 -9.53
CA PHE A 55 -0.06 14.51 -8.38
C PHE A 55 0.99 13.46 -8.73
N VAL A 56 2.21 13.63 -8.23
CA VAL A 56 3.19 12.54 -8.24
C VAL A 56 2.69 11.42 -7.32
N SER A 57 2.60 10.21 -7.84
CA SER A 57 2.18 9.04 -7.08
C SER A 57 3.38 8.23 -6.59
N ARG A 58 3.25 7.70 -5.38
CA ARG A 58 4.19 6.74 -4.78
C ARG A 58 3.63 5.32 -4.76
N ARG A 59 2.56 5.05 -5.52
CA ARG A 59 1.84 3.76 -5.51
C ARG A 59 2.38 2.72 -6.48
N ALA A 60 3.33 3.10 -7.33
CA ALA A 60 4.06 2.20 -8.21
C ALA A 60 5.57 2.36 -7.98
N GLY A 61 6.34 1.29 -8.17
CA GLY A 61 7.81 1.32 -8.08
C GLY A 61 8.52 2.00 -9.24
N SER A 62 7.77 2.69 -10.09
CA SER A 62 8.25 3.47 -11.22
C SER A 62 7.61 4.86 -11.17
N PRO A 63 8.13 5.85 -11.91
CA PRO A 63 7.49 7.16 -11.98
C PRO A 63 6.01 7.00 -12.31
N ALA A 64 5.18 7.56 -11.45
CA ALA A 64 3.73 7.43 -11.52
C ALA A 64 3.04 8.75 -11.16
N GLN A 65 1.84 8.91 -11.68
CA GLN A 65 1.02 10.08 -11.49
C GLN A 65 -0.43 9.69 -11.23
N GLU A 66 -1.06 10.41 -10.32
CA GLU A 66 -2.50 10.39 -10.10
C GLU A 66 -3.11 11.59 -10.80
N ILE A 67 -4.06 11.33 -11.68
CA ILE A 67 -4.77 12.35 -12.43
C ILE A 67 -6.20 12.33 -11.91
N ILE A 68 -6.70 13.46 -11.42
CA ILE A 68 -8.11 13.65 -11.09
C ILE A 68 -8.70 14.75 -11.98
N VAL A 69 -9.93 14.55 -12.42
CA VAL A 69 -10.65 15.53 -13.24
C VAL A 69 -12.13 15.57 -12.82
N PRO A 70 -12.82 16.70 -13.02
CA PRO A 70 -14.27 16.74 -12.83
C PRO A 70 -14.95 15.67 -13.69
N VAL A 71 -15.93 14.96 -13.12
CA VAL A 71 -16.57 13.79 -13.76
C VAL A 71 -17.17 14.11 -15.13
N ALA A 72 -17.59 15.36 -15.36
CA ALA A 72 -18.09 15.84 -16.66
C ALA A 72 -17.07 15.68 -17.81
N HIS A 73 -15.78 15.68 -17.52
CA HIS A 73 -14.69 15.51 -18.48
C HIS A 73 -14.08 14.11 -18.48
N ALA A 74 -14.64 13.17 -17.71
CA ALA A 74 -14.02 11.88 -17.49
C ALA A 74 -13.86 11.06 -18.78
N SER A 75 -14.86 11.10 -19.66
CA SER A 75 -14.86 10.36 -20.93
C SER A 75 -13.78 10.87 -21.89
N GLU A 76 -13.61 12.19 -21.99
CA GLU A 76 -12.60 12.84 -22.82
C GLU A 76 -11.19 12.44 -22.40
N VAL A 77 -10.91 12.54 -21.09
CA VAL A 77 -9.59 12.23 -20.54
C VAL A 77 -9.31 10.73 -20.58
N ALA A 78 -10.31 9.88 -20.33
CA ALA A 78 -10.19 8.44 -20.49
C ALA A 78 -9.83 8.02 -21.93
N ALA A 79 -10.40 8.71 -22.93
CA ALA A 79 -10.08 8.45 -24.34
C ALA A 79 -8.63 8.82 -24.68
N GLN A 80 -8.16 9.99 -24.20
CA GLN A 80 -6.76 10.40 -24.37
C GLN A 80 -5.79 9.42 -23.69
N LEU A 81 -6.07 9.01 -22.45
CA LEU A 81 -5.27 8.04 -21.73
C LEU A 81 -5.22 6.68 -22.44
N SER A 82 -6.36 6.20 -22.93
CA SER A 82 -6.42 4.92 -23.66
C SER A 82 -5.65 4.95 -24.99
N ALA A 83 -5.53 6.12 -25.62
CA ALA A 83 -4.71 6.29 -26.81
C ALA A 83 -3.20 6.38 -26.49
N ALA A 84 -2.84 6.86 -25.31
CA ALA A 84 -1.45 7.10 -24.91
C ALA A 84 -0.82 5.98 -24.08
N ALA A 85 -1.62 5.14 -23.42
CA ALA A 85 -1.16 4.11 -22.50
C ALA A 85 -2.02 2.85 -22.55
N GLY A 86 -1.43 1.71 -22.19
CA GLY A 86 -2.15 0.45 -22.04
C GLY A 86 -2.97 0.42 -20.74
N ALA A 87 -4.17 -0.15 -20.80
CA ALA A 87 -4.94 -0.45 -19.60
C ALA A 87 -4.28 -1.59 -18.81
N ALA A 88 -4.26 -1.45 -17.49
CA ALA A 88 -3.77 -2.47 -16.58
C ALA A 88 -4.89 -2.90 -15.64
N ASP A 89 -5.02 -4.21 -15.45
CA ASP A 89 -5.96 -4.77 -14.50
C ASP A 89 -5.44 -4.64 -13.05
N ARG A 90 -6.29 -5.04 -12.09
CA ARG A 90 -5.94 -4.97 -10.68
C ARG A 90 -4.72 -5.82 -10.33
N ASN A 91 -4.57 -6.99 -10.94
CA ASN A 91 -3.45 -7.89 -10.67
C ASN A 91 -2.12 -7.28 -11.15
N THR A 92 -2.12 -6.67 -12.33
CA THR A 92 -0.95 -5.98 -12.89
C THR A 92 -0.54 -4.78 -12.04
N ALA A 93 -1.51 -3.97 -11.61
CA ALA A 93 -1.27 -2.85 -10.70
C ALA A 93 -0.69 -3.33 -9.35
N GLU A 94 -1.25 -4.42 -8.81
CA GLU A 94 -0.79 -5.01 -7.55
C GLU A 94 0.63 -5.58 -7.69
N LEU A 95 0.96 -6.29 -8.77
CA LEU A 95 2.32 -6.75 -9.05
C LEU A 95 3.32 -5.59 -9.13
N ALA A 96 2.96 -4.47 -9.78
CA ALA A 96 3.81 -3.29 -9.86
C ALA A 96 4.14 -2.73 -8.46
N ARG A 97 3.15 -2.70 -7.56
CA ARG A 97 3.32 -2.30 -6.15
C ARG A 97 4.18 -3.30 -5.37
N LEU A 98 3.92 -4.61 -5.53
CA LEU A 98 4.63 -5.67 -4.82
C LEU A 98 6.12 -5.72 -5.20
N ARG A 99 6.45 -5.65 -6.51
CA ARG A 99 7.84 -5.60 -6.98
C ARG A 99 8.59 -4.41 -6.41
N ALA A 100 7.90 -3.29 -6.25
CA ALA A 100 8.44 -2.09 -5.64
C ALA A 100 8.68 -2.20 -4.12
N ALA A 101 8.21 -3.28 -3.49
CA ALA A 101 8.15 -3.43 -2.04
C ALA A 101 7.36 -2.28 -1.38
N LEU A 102 6.32 -1.77 -2.03
CA LEU A 102 5.51 -0.68 -1.48
C LEU A 102 4.37 -1.22 -0.62
N PRO A 103 4.31 -0.90 0.69
CA PRO A 103 3.23 -1.35 1.57
C PRO A 103 1.91 -0.63 1.24
N ALA A 104 0.80 -1.38 1.26
CA ALA A 104 -0.55 -0.83 1.18
C ALA A 104 -1.15 -0.61 2.58
N VAL A 105 -1.77 0.54 2.80
CA VAL A 105 -2.54 0.84 4.02
C VAL A 105 -4.04 0.85 3.67
N PRO A 106 -4.89 0.07 4.37
CA PRO A 106 -4.61 -0.73 5.56
C PRO A 106 -4.26 -2.20 5.30
N THR A 107 -4.18 -2.64 4.04
CA THR A 107 -4.08 -4.08 3.69
C THR A 107 -2.83 -4.76 4.26
N ASP A 108 -1.66 -4.15 4.10
CA ASP A 108 -0.39 -4.69 4.59
C ASP A 108 -0.06 -4.22 6.00
N ILE A 109 -0.38 -2.95 6.27
CA ILE A 109 -0.17 -2.28 7.54
C ILE A 109 -1.54 -1.87 8.09
N GLY A 110 -2.11 -2.73 8.92
CA GLY A 110 -3.45 -2.57 9.47
C GLY A 110 -3.49 -1.77 10.77
N PRO A 111 -4.68 -1.64 11.41
CA PRO A 111 -4.88 -0.84 12.62
C PRO A 111 -4.05 -1.25 13.85
N ARG A 112 -3.53 -2.48 13.85
CA ARG A 112 -2.70 -3.03 14.94
C ARG A 112 -1.21 -3.04 14.61
N ASP A 113 -0.84 -2.56 13.43
CA ASP A 113 0.53 -2.55 12.95
C ASP A 113 1.13 -1.15 13.11
N LEU A 114 2.43 -1.08 13.38
CA LEU A 114 3.14 0.18 13.50
C LEU A 114 3.67 0.61 12.13
N PRO A 115 3.70 1.91 11.80
CA PRO A 115 4.25 2.38 10.52
C PRO A 115 5.67 1.86 10.22
N ALA A 116 6.54 1.81 11.25
CA ALA A 116 7.90 1.31 11.10
C ALA A 116 8.00 -0.20 10.80
N GLU A 117 6.95 -1.00 11.08
CA GLU A 117 6.89 -2.40 10.68
C GLU A 117 6.78 -2.54 9.15
N GLY A 118 6.30 -1.50 8.45
CA GLY A 118 6.26 -1.42 6.99
C GLY A 118 7.20 -0.38 6.38
N ALA A 119 8.24 0.06 7.10
CA ALA A 119 9.18 1.09 6.64
C ALA A 119 8.52 2.43 6.22
N LEU A 120 7.39 2.78 6.84
CA LEU A 120 6.66 4.02 6.55
C LEU A 120 7.13 5.22 7.38
N ASP A 121 8.01 5.02 8.34
CA ASP A 121 8.50 6.04 9.27
C ASP A 121 9.29 7.15 8.59
N GLU A 122 10.07 6.85 7.56
CA GLU A 122 10.82 7.89 6.83
C GLU A 122 9.94 8.73 5.88
N VAL A 123 8.84 8.15 5.37
CA VAL A 123 8.08 8.71 4.25
C VAL A 123 6.68 9.19 4.60
N ALA A 124 6.15 8.80 5.75
CA ALA A 124 4.78 9.09 6.20
C ALA A 124 4.70 9.68 7.62
N ILE A 125 5.81 9.70 8.37
CA ILE A 125 5.88 10.30 9.71
C ILE A 125 6.73 11.56 9.65
N SER A 126 6.22 12.64 10.24
CA SER A 126 7.03 13.82 10.52
C SER A 126 7.40 13.81 12.00
N PHE A 127 8.70 13.80 12.28
CA PHE A 127 9.26 13.88 13.63
C PHE A 127 9.51 15.32 14.10
N THR A 128 9.22 16.30 13.23
CA THR A 128 9.50 17.72 13.46
C THR A 128 8.25 18.58 13.51
N LYS A 129 7.11 18.09 12.99
CA LYS A 129 5.83 18.79 13.14
C LYS A 129 5.35 18.74 14.58
N GLY A 130 4.48 19.68 14.94
CA GLY A 130 3.88 19.77 16.28
C GLY A 130 2.97 18.59 16.61
N CYS A 131 2.18 18.75 17.68
CA CYS A 131 1.41 17.65 18.25
C CYS A 131 0.43 17.01 17.26
N TYR A 132 0.59 15.71 17.00
CA TYR A 132 -0.37 14.91 16.24
C TYR A 132 -0.73 13.62 16.97
N LEU A 133 -1.91 13.06 16.66
CA LEU A 133 -2.42 11.87 17.33
C LEU A 133 -1.46 10.68 17.17
N GLY A 134 -1.17 10.01 18.29
CA GLY A 134 -0.29 8.82 18.32
C GLY A 134 1.21 9.13 18.30
N GLN A 135 1.61 10.41 18.29
CA GLN A 135 3.03 10.79 18.25
C GLN A 135 3.86 10.23 19.41
N GLU A 136 3.28 10.04 20.59
CA GLU A 136 4.01 9.54 21.77
C GLU A 136 4.49 8.10 21.55
N VAL A 137 3.64 7.26 20.97
CA VAL A 137 3.98 5.87 20.62
C VAL A 137 5.08 5.85 19.57
N ILE A 138 4.98 6.72 18.57
CA ILE A 138 5.96 6.83 17.48
C ILE A 138 7.31 7.35 17.99
N ALA A 139 7.31 8.39 18.83
CA ALA A 139 8.52 8.94 19.44
C ALA A 139 9.22 7.92 20.34
N ARG A 140 8.44 7.15 21.13
CA ARG A 140 8.98 6.07 21.96
C ARG A 140 9.61 4.97 21.11
N LEU A 141 8.95 4.56 20.03
CA LEU A 141 9.49 3.55 19.11
C LEU A 141 10.82 4.01 18.52
N LYS A 142 10.91 5.27 18.05
CA LYS A 142 12.14 5.84 17.49
C LYS A 142 13.30 5.87 18.48
N ASN A 143 13.05 6.26 19.73
CA ASN A 143 14.10 6.49 20.71
C ASN A 143 14.54 5.23 21.45
N LEU A 144 13.64 4.27 21.65
CA LEU A 144 13.84 3.15 22.60
C LEU A 144 13.47 1.78 22.03
N GLY A 145 12.85 1.72 20.85
CA GLY A 145 12.22 0.52 20.32
C GLY A 145 13.00 -0.09 19.15
N GLN A 146 12.98 -1.42 19.09
CA GLN A 146 13.22 -2.16 17.86
C GLN A 146 11.91 -2.83 17.44
N VAL A 147 11.59 -2.76 16.15
CA VAL A 147 10.46 -3.51 15.61
C VAL A 147 10.73 -5.01 15.76
N ARG A 148 9.75 -5.76 16.26
CA ARG A 148 9.88 -7.22 16.48
C ARG A 148 9.40 -8.05 15.30
N ARG A 149 8.76 -7.41 14.34
CA ARG A 149 8.29 -7.97 13.07
C ARG A 149 8.41 -6.90 11.99
N ALA A 150 8.49 -7.31 10.74
CA ALA A 150 8.52 -6.39 9.61
C ALA A 150 7.86 -7.01 8.38
N LEU A 151 7.41 -6.14 7.49
CA LEU A 151 6.88 -6.53 6.19
C LEU A 151 8.02 -7.01 5.28
N HIS A 152 7.80 -8.14 4.62
CA HIS A 152 8.73 -8.74 3.67
C HIS A 152 8.00 -9.07 2.38
N LEU A 153 8.73 -8.94 1.27
CA LEU A 153 8.32 -9.46 -0.02
C LEU A 153 8.69 -10.95 -0.08
N ILE A 154 7.72 -11.79 -0.42
CA ILE A 154 7.88 -13.24 -0.58
C ILE A 154 7.41 -13.68 -1.97
N GLU A 155 7.96 -14.80 -2.44
CA GLU A 155 7.55 -15.46 -3.69
C GLU A 155 7.30 -16.96 -3.47
N GLY A 156 6.47 -17.56 -4.30
CA GLY A 156 6.22 -19.00 -4.32
C GLY A 156 5.42 -19.42 -5.53
N ASP A 157 5.20 -20.72 -5.68
CA ASP A 157 4.46 -21.26 -6.82
C ASP A 157 2.94 -21.23 -6.60
N GLY A 158 2.19 -21.11 -7.69
CA GLY A 158 0.73 -21.10 -7.71
C GLY A 158 0.12 -19.74 -7.39
N ALA A 159 -1.12 -19.76 -6.89
CA ALA A 159 -1.85 -18.56 -6.49
C ALA A 159 -1.38 -18.07 -5.11
N PRO A 160 -1.44 -16.75 -4.84
CA PRO A 160 -1.07 -16.21 -3.53
C PRO A 160 -1.96 -16.80 -2.44
N PRO A 161 -1.41 -17.19 -1.28
CA PRO A 161 -2.20 -17.59 -0.13
C PRO A 161 -3.11 -16.44 0.32
N ALA A 162 -4.26 -16.76 0.91
CA ALA A 162 -5.21 -15.75 1.39
C ALA A 162 -4.57 -14.87 2.49
N PRO A 163 -4.95 -13.58 2.58
CA PRO A 163 -4.56 -12.72 3.70
C PRO A 163 -4.85 -13.37 5.06
N GLY A 164 -3.89 -13.28 5.99
CA GLY A 164 -3.93 -13.92 7.30
C GLY A 164 -3.45 -15.38 7.31
N THR A 165 -3.14 -15.98 6.16
CA THR A 165 -2.58 -17.34 6.11
C THR A 165 -1.24 -17.38 6.85
N ALA A 166 -1.11 -18.31 7.80
CA ALA A 166 0.09 -18.48 8.60
C ALA A 166 1.26 -19.02 7.78
N LEU A 167 2.45 -18.48 8.04
CA LEU A 167 3.70 -18.91 7.45
C LEU A 167 4.60 -19.51 8.52
N PHE A 168 5.31 -20.58 8.19
CA PHE A 168 6.13 -21.36 9.12
C PHE A 168 7.59 -21.50 8.64
N GLN A 169 8.53 -21.55 9.58
CA GLN A 169 9.90 -22.05 9.39
C GLN A 169 10.14 -23.21 10.35
N GLY A 170 10.33 -24.42 9.81
CA GLY A 170 10.26 -25.64 10.62
C GLY A 170 8.89 -25.73 11.30
N GLU A 171 8.86 -25.95 12.62
CA GLU A 171 7.60 -26.01 13.39
C GLU A 171 7.07 -24.64 13.82
N ARG A 172 7.88 -23.59 13.69
CA ARG A 172 7.57 -22.29 14.28
C ARG A 172 6.78 -21.43 13.31
N LYS A 173 5.67 -20.85 13.78
CA LYS A 173 4.98 -19.78 13.04
C LYS A 173 5.91 -18.56 12.93
N ALA A 174 6.30 -18.23 11.70
CA ALA A 174 7.17 -17.11 11.36
C ALA A 174 6.39 -15.82 11.09
N GLY A 175 5.14 -15.92 10.64
CA GLY A 175 4.34 -14.73 10.31
C GLY A 175 3.03 -15.06 9.61
N GLU A 176 2.54 -14.11 8.82
CA GLU A 176 1.33 -14.27 8.02
C GLU A 176 1.34 -13.44 6.74
N VAL A 177 0.65 -13.94 5.71
CA VAL A 177 0.45 -13.25 4.42
C VAL A 177 -0.48 -12.04 4.61
N ARG A 178 -0.21 -10.96 3.89
CA ARG A 178 -0.99 -9.71 3.91
C ARG A 178 -1.75 -9.45 2.61
N SER A 179 -1.03 -9.46 1.50
CA SER A 179 -1.54 -9.23 0.16
C SER A 179 -0.71 -10.02 -0.85
N GLY A 180 -1.24 -10.27 -2.04
CA GLY A 180 -0.50 -10.96 -3.08
C GLY A 180 -1.17 -10.90 -4.44
N ALA A 181 -0.38 -11.16 -5.47
CA ALA A 181 -0.79 -11.17 -6.87
C ALA A 181 -0.09 -12.31 -7.61
N THR A 182 -0.71 -12.79 -8.69
CA THR A 182 -0.22 -13.92 -9.47
C THR A 182 0.54 -13.44 -10.72
N GLU A 183 1.67 -14.06 -11.02
CA GLU A 183 2.42 -13.87 -12.26
C GLU A 183 2.95 -15.22 -12.76
N GLY A 184 2.63 -15.58 -14.01
CA GLY A 184 3.32 -16.69 -14.68
C GLY A 184 3.22 -18.06 -13.98
N GLY A 185 2.15 -18.31 -13.22
CA GLY A 185 2.00 -19.53 -12.42
C GLY A 185 2.72 -19.50 -11.06
N GLN A 186 3.28 -18.36 -10.69
CA GLN A 186 3.84 -18.05 -9.38
C GLN A 186 3.07 -16.89 -8.74
N PHE A 187 3.42 -16.55 -7.50
CA PHE A 187 2.91 -15.36 -6.83
C PHE A 187 4.03 -14.51 -6.24
N LEU A 188 3.75 -13.22 -6.15
CA LEU A 188 4.41 -12.30 -5.23
C LEU A 188 3.43 -11.92 -4.13
N ALA A 189 3.93 -11.78 -2.90
CA ALA A 189 3.10 -11.40 -1.77
C ALA A 189 3.86 -10.58 -0.73
N MET A 190 3.13 -9.74 0.00
CA MET A 190 3.62 -9.14 1.25
C MET A 190 3.30 -10.07 2.40
N ALA A 191 4.26 -10.24 3.31
CA ALA A 191 4.07 -10.99 4.53
C ALA A 191 4.63 -10.22 5.73
N MET A 192 3.87 -10.19 6.82
CA MET A 192 4.35 -9.67 8.09
C MET A 192 5.07 -10.81 8.83
N LEU A 193 6.39 -10.73 8.93
CA LEU A 193 7.23 -11.77 9.54
C LEU A 193 7.83 -11.28 10.85
N SER A 194 7.83 -12.14 11.87
CA SER A 194 8.62 -11.93 13.09
C SER A 194 10.10 -11.82 12.73
N LEU A 195 10.81 -10.86 13.31
CA LEU A 195 12.27 -10.74 13.19
C LEU A 195 13.00 -11.60 14.22
N VAL A 196 12.28 -12.08 15.24
CA VAL A 196 12.84 -12.95 16.26
C VAL A 196 13.00 -14.35 15.67
N HIS A 197 14.23 -14.88 15.65
CA HIS A 197 14.60 -16.20 15.11
C HIS A 197 14.28 -16.42 13.63
N LEU A 198 14.01 -15.37 12.86
CA LEU A 198 13.84 -15.49 11.40
C LEU A 198 15.20 -15.80 10.77
N ASP A 199 15.25 -16.86 9.98
CA ASP A 199 16.37 -17.11 9.08
C ASP A 199 15.97 -16.68 7.66
N PRO A 200 16.46 -15.54 7.13
CA PRO A 200 16.08 -15.07 5.80
C PRO A 200 16.49 -16.01 4.66
N ALA A 201 17.46 -16.91 4.89
CA ALA A 201 17.90 -17.88 3.89
C ALA A 201 17.05 -19.15 3.88
N ALA A 202 16.33 -19.45 4.97
CA ALA A 202 15.48 -20.63 5.06
C ALA A 202 14.10 -20.38 4.40
N PRO A 203 13.58 -21.35 3.62
CA PRO A 203 12.27 -21.21 3.01
C PRO A 203 11.17 -21.21 4.07
N LEU A 204 10.08 -20.52 3.74
CA LEU A 204 8.81 -20.56 4.44
C LEU A 204 7.92 -21.69 3.89
N GLY A 205 6.99 -22.15 4.71
CA GLY A 205 5.92 -23.08 4.35
C GLY A 205 4.55 -22.63 4.84
N LEU A 206 3.49 -23.17 4.22
CA LEU A 206 2.10 -22.94 4.62
C LEU A 206 1.63 -23.82 5.79
N ALA A 207 2.48 -24.75 6.21
CA ALA A 207 2.27 -25.65 7.33
C ALA A 207 3.62 -25.92 8.02
N PRO A 208 3.63 -26.44 9.27
CA PRO A 208 4.84 -26.90 9.94
C PRO A 208 5.67 -27.84 9.05
N HIS A 209 6.98 -27.63 9.02
CA HIS A 209 7.96 -28.29 8.16
C HIS A 209 7.75 -28.12 6.65
N GLY A 210 6.73 -27.37 6.24
CA GLY A 210 6.49 -27.01 4.85
C GLY A 210 7.61 -26.15 4.27
N ARG A 211 7.74 -26.20 2.95
CA ARG A 211 8.69 -25.41 2.17
C ARG A 211 7.99 -24.93 0.89
N GLY A 212 8.67 -24.12 0.09
CA GLY A 212 8.20 -23.68 -1.23
C GLY A 212 7.89 -22.19 -1.33
N ILE A 213 8.10 -21.43 -0.25
CA ILE A 213 7.99 -19.97 -0.26
C ILE A 213 9.35 -19.38 0.08
N LYS A 214 9.84 -18.45 -0.74
CA LYS A 214 11.13 -17.79 -0.54
C LYS A 214 10.92 -16.36 -0.06
N ILE A 215 11.77 -15.92 0.86
CA ILE A 215 11.85 -14.53 1.29
C ILE A 215 12.76 -13.80 0.30
N LEU A 216 12.23 -12.78 -0.37
CA LEU A 216 13.00 -12.01 -1.35
C LEU A 216 13.79 -10.89 -0.69
N ARG A 217 13.08 -10.05 0.07
CA ARG A 217 13.68 -8.94 0.82
C ARG A 217 12.73 -8.43 1.89
N ARG A 218 13.30 -7.76 2.88
CA ARG A 218 12.56 -6.87 3.77
C ARG A 218 12.16 -5.61 3.00
N VAL A 219 10.96 -5.12 3.25
CA VAL A 219 10.44 -3.82 2.77
C VAL A 219 11.20 -2.68 3.42
#